data_AF-A0A1L7V8R7-F1
#
_entry.id   AF-A0A1L7V8R7-F1
#
_cell.length_a   1.000
_cell.length_b   1.000
_cell.length_c   1.000
_cell.angle_alpha   90.00
_cell.angle_beta   90.00
_cell.angle_gamma   90.00
#
_symmetry.space_group_name_H-M   'P 1'
#
loop_
_entity.id
_entity.type
_entity.pdbx_description
1 polymer ?
#
loop_
_entity_poly.entity_id
_entity_poly.type
_entity_poly.pdbx_seq_one_letter_code
_entity_poly.pdbx_strand_id
1 'polypeptide(L)'
;MSIAQPTNYATASNVFSCETESGPSIATLAEGLVMDDVKNLFRDNIEELYDLWVPMAQKSTLPFVMASDDPRIVQELHNLVKEAESTNISNSRVASVQLTRLMNYLESRIKHDRRSRKVVLKRRADSIVTDMFASTLGSSAGGPVVRRRAFWGRRFHKRRAIIAGSVPVLLVTYTDKAERIM
;
A
#
# COMPACT_ATOMS: atom_id res chain seq x y z
N MET A 1 -30.39 41.35 66.97
CA MET A 1 -31.25 40.36 66.30
C MET A 1 -30.37 39.21 65.87
N SER A 2 -30.60 38.04 66.46
CA SER A 2 -29.99 36.76 66.11
C SER A 2 -30.66 36.22 64.84
N ILE A 3 -29.93 35.51 63.98
CA ILE A 3 -30.21 34.14 63.52
C ILE A 3 -29.16 33.71 62.45
N ALA A 4 -28.55 32.55 62.72
CA ALA A 4 -27.94 31.53 61.85
C ALA A 4 -26.59 31.77 61.13
N GLN A 5 -25.53 31.15 61.68
CA GLN A 5 -24.60 30.26 60.96
C GLN A 5 -25.17 28.82 60.98
N PRO A 6 -24.57 27.75 60.39
CA PRO A 6 -23.40 27.62 59.49
C PRO A 6 -23.66 26.69 58.26
N THR A 7 -22.69 26.50 57.37
CA THR A 7 -22.27 25.15 56.93
C THR A 7 -20.93 25.18 56.19
N ASN A 8 -19.98 24.43 56.74
CA ASN A 8 -18.71 24.07 56.13
C ASN A 8 -18.94 23.18 54.92
N TYR A 9 -18.27 23.46 53.80
CA TYR A 9 -17.76 22.41 52.94
C TYR A 9 -16.31 22.71 52.60
N ALA A 10 -15.44 21.92 53.21
CA ALA A 10 -14.10 21.67 52.71
C ALA A 10 -14.21 21.24 51.23
N THR A 11 -13.41 21.82 50.36
CA THR A 11 -13.10 21.16 49.08
C THR A 11 -11.60 20.98 49.03
N ALA A 12 -11.25 19.71 49.08
CA ALA A 12 -9.91 19.19 49.11
C ALA A 12 -9.08 19.67 47.92
N SER A 13 -7.79 19.88 48.20
CA SER A 13 -6.72 19.67 47.25
C SER A 13 -7.00 18.40 46.43
N ASN A 14 -7.26 18.56 45.14
CA ASN A 14 -6.95 17.51 44.18
C ASN A 14 -6.19 18.17 43.04
N VAL A 15 -4.87 18.10 43.21
CA VAL A 15 -3.86 18.17 42.17
C VAL A 15 -4.27 17.13 41.12
N PHE A 16 -5.00 17.56 40.10
CA PHE A 16 -5.08 16.83 38.85
C PHE A 16 -3.79 17.13 38.10
N SER A 17 -2.71 16.48 38.53
CA SER A 17 -1.60 16.19 37.61
C SER A 17 -2.21 15.31 36.53
N CYS A 18 -2.64 15.97 35.45
CA CYS A 18 -2.80 15.30 34.18
C CYS A 18 -1.37 14.90 33.80
N GLU A 19 -0.95 13.72 34.25
CA GLU A 19 0.15 13.00 33.62
C GLU A 19 -0.27 12.89 32.17
N THR A 20 0.23 13.84 31.39
CA THR A 20 0.32 13.71 29.96
C THR A 20 1.24 12.51 29.80
N GLU A 21 0.65 11.32 29.63
CA GLU A 21 1.34 10.22 28.98
C GLU A 21 1.82 10.80 27.66
N SER A 22 3.07 11.26 27.67
CA SER A 22 3.78 11.73 26.51
C SER A 22 3.80 10.53 25.57
N GLY A 23 2.84 10.49 24.65
CA GLY A 23 2.82 9.52 23.57
C GLY A 23 4.23 9.46 22.96
N PRO A 24 4.65 8.29 22.46
CA PRO A 24 6.01 8.11 21.97
C PRO A 24 6.33 9.25 21.00
N SER A 25 7.46 9.92 21.26
CA SER A 25 7.85 11.08 20.46
C SER A 25 7.92 10.69 18.98
N ILE A 26 7.72 11.65 18.07
CA ILE A 26 7.83 11.40 16.63
C ILE A 26 9.19 10.77 16.28
N ALA A 27 10.26 11.11 17.01
CA ALA A 27 11.57 10.50 16.85
C ALA A 27 11.58 9.01 17.24
N THR A 28 10.94 8.65 18.36
CA THR A 28 10.81 7.26 18.84
C THR A 28 9.94 6.42 17.90
N LEU A 29 8.89 7.02 17.33
CA LEU A 29 8.10 6.37 16.28
C LEU A 29 8.93 6.19 15.01
N ALA A 30 9.66 7.22 14.58
CA ALA A 30 10.50 7.17 13.39
C ALA A 30 11.63 6.14 13.50
N GLU A 31 12.27 6.02 14.67
CA GLU A 31 13.25 4.96 14.96
C GLU A 31 12.63 3.57 14.83
N GLY A 32 11.39 3.34 15.30
CA GLY A 32 10.72 2.05 15.14
C GLY A 32 10.23 1.72 13.72
N LEU A 33 10.22 2.70 12.80
CA LEU A 33 9.78 2.52 11.40
C LEU A 33 10.90 2.03 10.48
N VAL A 34 12.15 2.31 10.87
CA VAL A 34 13.35 1.99 10.11
C VAL A 34 14.12 0.90 10.85
N MET A 35 14.71 -0.08 10.17
CA MET A 35 15.46 -1.12 10.88
C MET A 35 16.77 -0.54 11.46
N ASP A 36 17.15 -0.93 12.68
CA ASP A 36 18.39 -0.43 13.31
C ASP A 36 19.65 -0.79 12.49
N ASP A 37 19.62 -1.92 11.77
CA ASP A 37 20.72 -2.42 10.92
C ASP A 37 20.51 -2.20 9.41
N VAL A 38 19.73 -1.20 9.00
CA VAL A 38 19.41 -0.93 7.58
C VAL A 38 20.61 -1.00 6.65
N LYS A 39 21.76 -0.45 7.05
CA LYS A 39 22.94 -0.39 6.18
C LYS A 39 23.53 -1.78 5.91
N ASN A 40 23.56 -2.63 6.93
CA ASN A 40 24.07 -4.00 6.80
C ASN A 40 23.06 -4.84 6.04
N LEU A 41 21.78 -4.76 6.40
CA LEU A 41 20.71 -5.45 5.71
C LEU A 41 20.62 -5.06 4.22
N PHE A 42 20.77 -3.78 3.92
CA PHE A 42 20.83 -3.28 2.55
C PHE A 42 22.03 -3.84 1.80
N ARG A 43 23.22 -3.78 2.40
CA ARG A 43 24.45 -4.33 1.78
C ARG A 43 24.30 -5.82 1.47
N ASP A 44 23.71 -6.57 2.39
CA ASP A 44 23.64 -8.02 2.31
C ASP A 44 22.51 -8.50 1.38
N ASN A 45 21.47 -7.70 1.17
CA ASN A 45 20.28 -8.08 0.38
C ASN A 45 20.15 -7.33 -0.95
N ILE A 46 21.02 -6.38 -1.27
CA ILE A 46 20.89 -5.57 -2.48
C ILE A 46 20.96 -6.43 -3.75
N GLU A 47 21.92 -7.35 -3.84
CA GLU A 47 22.08 -8.22 -5.01
C GLU A 47 20.87 -9.12 -5.21
N GLU A 48 20.42 -9.80 -4.15
CA GLU A 48 19.21 -10.64 -4.19
C GLU A 48 17.96 -9.83 -4.59
N LEU A 49 17.82 -8.62 -4.06
CA LEU A 49 16.70 -7.76 -4.41
C LEU A 49 16.76 -7.30 -5.87
N TYR A 50 17.95 -7.01 -6.40
CA TYR A 50 18.11 -6.69 -7.82
C TYR A 50 17.80 -7.90 -8.71
N ASP A 51 18.29 -9.08 -8.35
CA ASP A 51 18.04 -10.34 -9.07
C ASP A 51 16.57 -10.73 -9.07
N LEU A 52 15.84 -10.35 -8.02
CA LEU A 52 14.39 -10.48 -7.96
C LEU A 52 13.66 -9.39 -8.76
N TRP A 53 14.09 -8.14 -8.59
CA TRP A 53 13.42 -6.97 -9.13
C TRP A 53 13.50 -6.89 -10.65
N VAL A 54 14.70 -7.09 -11.22
CA VAL A 54 14.95 -6.87 -12.64
C VAL A 54 14.09 -7.80 -13.51
N PRO A 55 14.02 -9.11 -13.26
CA PRO A 55 13.15 -10.01 -14.02
C PRO A 55 11.67 -9.66 -13.88
N MET A 56 11.23 -9.29 -12.67
CA MET A 56 9.84 -8.91 -12.43
C MET A 56 9.48 -7.58 -13.12
N ALA A 57 10.42 -6.64 -13.16
CA ALA A 57 10.29 -5.39 -13.90
C ALA A 57 10.19 -5.63 -15.40
N GLN A 58 11.03 -6.51 -15.94
CA GLN A 58 11.02 -6.83 -17.37
C GLN A 58 9.69 -7.47 -17.80
N LYS A 59 9.13 -8.38 -16.99
CA LYS A 59 7.85 -9.04 -17.28
C LYS A 59 6.65 -8.08 -17.18
N SER A 60 6.69 -7.18 -16.18
CA SER A 60 5.61 -6.22 -15.92
C SER A 60 5.69 -4.93 -16.74
N THR A 61 6.84 -4.66 -17.41
CA THR A 61 7.00 -3.53 -18.32
C THR A 61 6.46 -3.89 -19.69
N LEU A 62 5.22 -3.48 -19.96
CA LEU A 62 4.52 -3.83 -21.19
C LEU A 62 4.69 -2.74 -22.26
N PRO A 63 4.92 -3.11 -23.53
CA PRO A 63 5.01 -2.14 -24.62
C PRO A 63 3.74 -1.32 -24.75
N PHE A 64 3.87 0.00 -24.94
CA PHE A 64 2.74 0.92 -25.12
C PHE A 64 1.85 0.59 -26.35
N VAL A 65 2.31 -0.30 -27.24
CA VAL A 65 1.53 -0.74 -28.41
C VAL A 65 0.42 -1.72 -28.02
N MET A 66 0.56 -2.45 -26.91
CA MET A 66 -0.43 -3.45 -26.48
C MET A 66 -1.78 -2.81 -26.14
N ALA A 67 -2.86 -3.46 -26.58
CA ALA A 67 -4.23 -3.04 -26.24
C ALA A 67 -4.53 -3.37 -24.77
N SER A 68 -5.42 -2.61 -24.12
CA SER A 68 -5.71 -2.78 -22.68
C SER A 68 -6.34 -4.13 -22.31
N ASP A 69 -6.86 -4.86 -23.30
CA ASP A 69 -7.51 -6.17 -23.20
C ASP A 69 -6.59 -7.33 -23.65
N ASP A 70 -5.30 -7.06 -23.92
CA ASP A 70 -4.35 -8.09 -24.29
C ASP A 70 -4.24 -9.16 -23.18
N PRO A 71 -4.43 -10.45 -23.49
CA PRO A 71 -4.42 -11.53 -22.50
C PRO A 71 -3.10 -11.64 -21.74
N ARG A 72 -1.99 -11.16 -22.31
CA ARG A 72 -0.69 -11.13 -21.64
C ARG A 72 -0.70 -10.17 -20.45
N ILE A 73 -1.42 -9.05 -20.56
CA ILE A 73 -1.56 -8.10 -19.45
C ILE A 73 -2.34 -8.74 -18.30
N VAL A 74 -3.42 -9.45 -18.62
CA VAL A 74 -4.25 -10.15 -17.62
C VAL A 74 -3.45 -11.26 -16.94
N GLN A 75 -2.70 -12.05 -17.71
CA GLN A 75 -1.83 -13.09 -17.16
C GLN A 75 -0.76 -12.51 -16.23
N GLU A 76 -0.12 -11.41 -16.63
CA GLU A 76 0.92 -10.79 -15.80
C GLU A 76 0.32 -10.15 -14.53
N LEU A 77 -0.87 -9.57 -14.62
CA LEU A 77 -1.61 -9.10 -13.46
C LEU A 77 -1.86 -10.25 -12.47
N HIS A 78 -2.31 -11.41 -12.95
CA HIS A 78 -2.48 -12.62 -12.14
C HIS A 78 -1.18 -13.10 -11.49
N ASN A 79 -0.08 -13.14 -12.24
CA ASN A 79 1.22 -13.57 -11.73
C ASN A 79 1.67 -12.66 -10.57
N LEU A 80 1.59 -11.35 -10.78
CA LEU A 80 1.99 -10.36 -9.77
C LEU A 80 1.08 -10.38 -8.53
N VAL A 81 -0.22 -10.64 -8.68
CA VAL A 81 -1.12 -10.83 -7.52
C VAL A 81 -0.66 -12.02 -6.68
N LYS A 82 -0.37 -13.16 -7.32
CA LYS A 82 0.10 -14.37 -6.64
C LYS A 82 1.44 -14.13 -5.93
N GLU A 83 2.38 -13.44 -6.58
CA GLU A 83 3.67 -13.09 -5.97
C GLU A 83 3.52 -12.07 -4.84
N ALA A 84 2.59 -11.12 -4.96
CA ALA A 84 2.30 -10.14 -3.91
C ALA A 84 1.69 -10.80 -2.65
N GLU A 85 0.97 -11.91 -2.81
CA GLU A 85 0.44 -12.73 -1.71
C GLU A 85 1.44 -13.81 -1.21
N SER A 86 2.69 -13.80 -1.71
CA SER A 86 3.70 -14.76 -1.26
C SER A 86 4.13 -14.54 0.20
N THR A 87 4.55 -15.62 0.86
CA THR A 87 5.08 -15.58 2.24
C THR A 87 6.48 -14.98 2.33
N ASN A 88 7.22 -14.93 1.21
CA ASN A 88 8.51 -14.26 1.14
C ASN A 88 8.26 -12.73 1.09
N ILE A 89 8.75 -12.03 2.12
CA ILE A 89 8.52 -10.61 2.30
C ILE A 89 9.09 -9.79 1.14
N SER A 90 10.31 -10.10 0.70
CA SER A 90 10.98 -9.40 -0.41
C SER A 90 10.18 -9.57 -1.71
N ASN A 91 9.74 -10.79 -2.03
CA ASN A 91 8.89 -11.08 -3.18
C ASN A 91 7.56 -10.32 -3.09
N SER A 92 6.88 -10.38 -1.94
CA SER A 92 5.61 -9.67 -1.73
C SER A 92 5.74 -8.16 -1.91
N ARG A 93 6.82 -7.57 -1.38
CA ARG A 93 7.10 -6.13 -1.47
C ARG A 93 7.40 -5.72 -2.91
N VAL A 94 8.32 -6.42 -3.59
CA VAL A 94 8.70 -6.14 -4.98
C VAL A 94 7.51 -6.33 -5.93
N ALA A 95 6.74 -7.41 -5.78
CA ALA A 95 5.53 -7.65 -6.55
C ALA A 95 4.46 -6.58 -6.31
N SER A 96 4.30 -6.09 -5.07
CA SER A 96 3.37 -4.99 -4.77
C SER A 96 3.72 -3.70 -5.53
N VAL A 97 5.02 -3.41 -5.70
CA VAL A 97 5.49 -2.25 -6.47
C VAL A 97 5.17 -2.45 -7.96
N GLN A 98 5.52 -3.61 -8.52
CA GLN A 98 5.28 -3.88 -9.94
C GLN A 98 3.81 -3.94 -10.28
N LEU A 99 3.00 -4.56 -9.42
CA LEU A 99 1.55 -4.58 -9.52
C LEU A 99 0.98 -3.16 -9.60
N THR A 100 1.46 -2.25 -8.74
CA THR A 100 1.06 -0.84 -8.77
C THR A 100 1.46 -0.16 -10.08
N ARG A 101 2.68 -0.39 -10.57
CA ARG A 101 3.16 0.16 -11.85
C ARG A 101 2.31 -0.32 -13.02
N LEU A 102 2.03 -1.62 -13.09
CA LEU A 102 1.18 -2.22 -14.11
C LEU A 102 -0.26 -1.67 -14.07
N MET A 103 -0.85 -1.55 -12.88
CA MET A 103 -2.19 -0.96 -12.73
C MET A 103 -2.25 0.51 -13.15
N ASN A 104 -1.21 1.31 -12.86
CA ASN A 104 -1.14 2.70 -13.30
C ASN A 104 -0.94 2.82 -14.81
N TYR A 105 -0.15 1.92 -15.39
CA TYR A 105 0.02 1.80 -16.83
C TYR A 105 -1.31 1.48 -17.51
N LEU A 106 -2.04 0.46 -17.03
CA LEU A 106 -3.36 0.08 -17.50
C LEU A 106 -4.35 1.24 -17.43
N GLU A 107 -4.39 1.97 -16.32
CA GLU A 107 -5.27 3.12 -16.16
C GLU A 107 -4.95 4.21 -17.20
N SER A 108 -3.67 4.49 -17.43
CA SER A 108 -3.20 5.45 -18.43
C SER A 108 -3.52 4.98 -19.85
N ARG A 109 -3.38 3.68 -20.13
CA ARG A 109 -3.68 3.09 -21.43
C ARG A 109 -5.17 3.15 -21.73
N ILE A 110 -6.03 2.77 -20.80
CA ILE A 110 -7.49 2.88 -20.95
C ILE A 110 -7.92 4.33 -21.21
N LYS A 111 -7.28 5.31 -20.53
CA LYS A 111 -7.51 6.74 -20.82
C LYS A 111 -7.09 7.12 -22.24
N HIS A 112 -5.95 6.61 -22.71
CA HIS A 112 -5.46 6.84 -24.08
C HIS A 112 -6.36 6.21 -25.15
N ASP A 113 -6.77 4.96 -24.97
CA ASP A 113 -7.64 4.23 -25.91
C ASP A 113 -9.02 4.90 -26.06
N ARG A 114 -9.51 5.56 -25.00
CA ARG A 114 -10.72 6.40 -25.07
C ARG A 114 -10.52 7.69 -25.83
N ARG A 115 -9.42 8.41 -25.57
CA ARG A 115 -9.10 9.67 -26.25
C ARG A 115 -8.93 9.46 -27.75
N SER A 116 -8.35 8.32 -28.13
CA SER A 116 -8.19 7.90 -29.53
C SER A 116 -9.45 7.28 -30.15
N ARG A 117 -10.59 7.26 -29.44
CA ARG A 117 -11.87 6.68 -29.86
C ARG A 117 -11.80 5.19 -30.24
N LYS A 118 -10.76 4.47 -29.82
CA LYS A 118 -10.63 3.03 -30.05
C LYS A 118 -11.62 2.22 -29.21
N VAL A 119 -12.06 2.75 -28.07
CA VAL A 119 -13.05 2.09 -27.20
C VAL A 119 -14.03 3.09 -26.58
N VAL A 120 -15.33 2.76 -26.63
CA VAL A 120 -16.41 3.53 -26.00
C VAL A 120 -16.81 2.87 -24.67
N LEU A 121 -16.03 3.12 -23.62
CA LEU A 121 -16.36 2.64 -22.26
C LEU A 121 -16.93 3.77 -21.41
N LYS A 122 -18.16 3.58 -20.90
CA LYS A 122 -18.85 4.55 -20.01
C LYS A 122 -18.28 4.61 -18.58
N ARG A 123 -17.65 3.53 -18.09
CA ARG A 123 -17.10 3.45 -16.72
C ARG A 123 -15.85 4.33 -16.56
N ARG A 124 -15.38 4.65 -15.34
CA ARG A 124 -14.06 5.32 -15.16
C ARG A 124 -12.91 4.33 -15.38
N ALA A 125 -11.75 4.79 -15.88
CA ALA A 125 -10.58 3.93 -16.10
C ALA A 125 -10.13 3.22 -14.82
N ASP A 126 -10.07 3.95 -13.71
CA ASP A 126 -9.78 3.45 -12.36
C ASP A 126 -10.71 2.30 -11.93
N SER A 127 -12.01 2.44 -12.22
CA SER A 127 -12.99 1.38 -11.94
C SER A 127 -12.74 0.12 -12.75
N ILE A 128 -12.31 0.25 -14.01
CA ILE A 128 -12.05 -0.91 -14.88
C ILE A 128 -10.81 -1.64 -14.39
N VAL A 129 -9.74 -0.92 -14.04
CA VAL A 129 -8.53 -1.53 -13.46
C VAL A 129 -8.86 -2.23 -12.14
N THR A 130 -9.71 -1.64 -11.31
CA THR A 130 -10.18 -2.29 -10.06
C THR A 130 -10.98 -3.55 -10.35
N ASP A 131 -11.83 -3.56 -11.37
CA ASP A 131 -12.59 -4.75 -11.78
C ASP A 131 -11.65 -5.84 -12.34
N MET A 132 -10.63 -5.46 -13.12
CA MET A 132 -9.58 -6.38 -13.59
C MET A 132 -8.81 -6.99 -12.42
N PHE A 133 -8.36 -6.18 -11.46
CA PHE A 133 -7.71 -6.69 -10.24
C PHE A 133 -8.64 -7.55 -9.38
N ALA A 134 -9.94 -7.24 -9.31
CA ALA A 134 -10.90 -8.09 -8.62
C ALA A 134 -11.02 -9.48 -9.26
N SER A 135 -10.97 -9.57 -10.59
CA SER A 135 -11.00 -10.86 -11.30
C SER A 135 -9.79 -11.73 -11.00
N THR A 136 -8.64 -11.13 -10.65
CA THR A 136 -7.42 -11.88 -10.34
C THR A 136 -7.43 -12.51 -8.93
N LEU A 137 -8.33 -12.06 -8.03
CA LEU A 137 -8.43 -12.54 -6.64
C LEU A 137 -9.23 -13.84 -6.49
N GLY A 138 -9.48 -14.57 -7.59
CA GLY A 138 -10.03 -15.93 -7.56
C GLY A 138 -11.53 -16.04 -7.22
N SER A 139 -12.25 -14.95 -7.02
CA SER A 139 -13.70 -14.99 -6.84
C SER A 139 -14.42 -14.81 -8.18
N SER A 140 -14.93 -15.92 -8.72
CA SER A 140 -15.74 -15.99 -9.94
C SER A 140 -17.02 -15.12 -9.88
N ALA A 141 -17.41 -14.65 -8.69
CA ALA A 141 -18.47 -13.66 -8.51
C ALA A 141 -17.84 -12.29 -8.23
N GLY A 142 -17.93 -11.37 -9.20
CA GLY A 142 -17.61 -9.94 -9.06
C GLY A 142 -18.55 -9.20 -8.12
N GLY A 143 -18.76 -9.73 -6.91
CA GLY A 143 -19.65 -9.19 -5.90
C GLY A 143 -19.06 -7.98 -5.16
N PRO A 144 -19.89 -7.24 -4.40
CA PRO A 144 -19.47 -6.05 -3.67
C PRO A 144 -18.29 -6.30 -2.72
N VAL A 145 -18.21 -7.48 -2.11
CA VAL A 145 -17.15 -7.87 -1.16
C VAL A 145 -15.80 -7.97 -1.86
N VAL A 146 -15.74 -8.67 -3.00
CA VAL A 146 -14.50 -8.86 -3.77
C VAL A 146 -14.00 -7.54 -4.32
N ARG A 147 -14.91 -6.71 -4.83
CA ARG A 147 -14.58 -5.36 -5.30
C ARG A 147 -14.06 -4.47 -4.18
N ARG A 148 -14.61 -4.59 -2.96
CA ARG A 148 -14.11 -3.88 -1.78
C ARG A 148 -12.73 -4.36 -1.37
N ARG A 149 -12.48 -5.68 -1.38
CA ARG A 149 -11.14 -6.25 -1.15
C ARG A 149 -10.15 -5.75 -2.21
N ALA A 150 -10.53 -5.74 -3.48
CA ALA A 150 -9.72 -5.23 -4.59
C ALA A 150 -9.38 -3.75 -4.41
N PHE A 151 -10.34 -2.93 -4.00
CA PHE A 151 -10.11 -1.50 -3.71
C PHE A 151 -9.09 -1.29 -2.58
N TRP A 152 -9.25 -1.99 -1.45
CA TRP A 152 -8.32 -1.87 -0.32
C TRP A 152 -6.95 -2.47 -0.64
N GLY A 153 -6.91 -3.60 -1.34
CA GLY A 153 -5.66 -4.21 -1.81
C GLY A 153 -4.89 -3.27 -2.72
N ARG A 154 -5.56 -2.64 -3.70
CA ARG A 154 -4.93 -1.65 -4.58
C ARG A 154 -4.39 -0.44 -3.80
N ARG A 155 -5.10 0.02 -2.78
CA ARG A 155 -4.62 1.09 -1.89
C ARG A 155 -3.36 0.67 -1.11
N PHE A 156 -3.35 -0.55 -0.60
CA PHE A 156 -2.22 -1.12 0.12
C PHE A 156 -0.96 -1.24 -0.77
N HIS A 157 -1.09 -1.86 -1.95
CA HIS A 157 0.04 -1.97 -2.89
C HIS A 157 0.54 -0.59 -3.33
N LYS A 158 -0.37 0.37 -3.54
CA LYS A 158 0.00 1.75 -3.89
C LYS A 158 0.82 2.43 -2.78
N ARG A 159 0.46 2.22 -1.51
CA ARG A 159 1.24 2.75 -0.37
C ARG A 159 2.64 2.16 -0.35
N ARG A 160 2.77 0.83 -0.46
CA ARG A 160 4.07 0.15 -0.59
C ARG A 160 4.90 0.70 -1.75
N ALA A 161 4.28 0.95 -2.90
CA ALA A 161 4.95 1.52 -4.07
C ALA A 161 5.42 2.97 -3.87
N ILE A 162 4.67 3.79 -3.13
CA ILE A 162 5.08 5.16 -2.80
C ILE A 162 6.32 5.15 -1.91
N ILE A 163 6.35 4.25 -0.92
CA ILE A 163 7.46 4.07 0.01
C ILE A 163 8.73 3.63 -0.74
N ALA A 164 8.59 2.64 -1.61
CA ALA A 164 9.67 2.19 -2.50
C ALA A 164 10.19 3.31 -3.42
N GLY A 165 9.32 4.24 -3.83
CA GLY A 165 9.66 5.28 -4.79
C GLY A 165 10.09 4.72 -6.14
N SER A 166 11.08 5.36 -6.76
CA SER A 166 11.68 4.90 -8.02
C SER A 166 12.58 3.68 -7.83
N VAL A 167 13.11 3.49 -6.60
CA VAL A 167 14.15 2.50 -6.27
C VAL A 167 13.61 1.52 -5.22
N PRO A 168 13.15 0.33 -5.64
CA PRO A 168 12.59 -0.71 -4.77
C PRO A 168 13.53 -1.15 -3.65
N VAL A 169 14.82 -0.84 -3.74
CA VAL A 169 15.82 -1.10 -2.72
C VAL A 169 15.55 -0.37 -1.40
N LEU A 170 14.69 0.64 -1.39
CA LEU A 170 14.19 1.20 -0.12
C LEU A 170 13.19 0.27 0.58
N LEU A 171 12.60 -0.72 -0.09
CA LEU A 171 11.67 -1.66 0.56
C LEU A 171 12.32 -2.53 1.63
N VAL A 172 13.63 -2.79 1.56
CA VAL A 172 14.33 -3.58 2.59
C VAL A 172 14.61 -2.76 3.85
N THR A 173 14.48 -1.43 3.80
CA THR A 173 14.83 -0.56 4.92
C THR A 173 13.69 -0.35 5.91
N TYR A 174 12.47 -0.76 5.55
CA TYR A 174 11.26 -0.57 6.37
C TYR A 174 10.90 -1.80 7.18
N THR A 175 10.52 -1.56 8.43
CA THR A 175 10.00 -2.59 9.33
C THR A 175 8.57 -2.98 8.95
N ASP A 176 8.15 -4.20 9.29
CA ASP A 176 6.74 -4.61 9.14
C ASP A 176 5.79 -3.73 9.95
N LYS A 177 6.28 -3.10 11.04
CA LYS A 177 5.53 -2.12 11.82
C LYS A 177 5.24 -0.86 10.99
N ALA A 178 6.21 -0.39 10.19
CA ALA A 178 6.00 0.74 9.29
C ALA A 178 4.93 0.49 8.25
N GLU A 179 4.88 -0.73 7.71
CA GLU A 179 3.86 -1.10 6.74
C GLU A 179 2.45 -1.17 7.34
N ARG A 180 2.32 -1.52 8.63
CA ARG A 180 1.03 -1.62 9.32
C ARG A 180 0.41 -0.27 9.66
N ILE A 181 1.24 0.75 9.88
CA ILE A 181 0.79 2.10 10.25
C ILE A 181 0.36 2.88 8.99
N MET A 182 0.94 2.57 7.82
CA MET A 182 0.75 3.34 6.59
C MET A 182 -0.50 3.00 5.80
#